data_AF-A0A7X6JB63-F1
#
_entry.id   AF-A0A7X6JB63-F1
#
_cell.length_a   1.000
_cell.length_b   1.000
_cell.length_c   1.000
_cell.angle_alpha   90.00
_cell.angle_beta   90.00
_cell.angle_gamma   90.00
#
_symmetry.space_group_name_H-M   'P 1'
#
loop_
_entity.id
_entity.type
_entity.pdbx_description
1 polymer ?
#
loop_
_entity_poly.entity_id
_entity_poly.type
_entity_poly.pdbx_seq_one_letter_code
_entity_poly.pdbx_strand_id
1 'polypeptide(L)'
;MKTVTAGVLEIAYHETGPLDGKPVILLHGFPYDVHAYDEVAQQLATEGWRCLMPFLRGYGPTRFLSDETFRSGEQAALGADLLAFMDALSIPSAVLGGYDWGGRAACIVAALWPERVRGLVSCGTGYNIQNIAMAEHPVSPEEECRYWYQYYFHSERGRAGLA
;
A
#
# COMPACT_ATOMS: atom_id res chain seq x y z
N MET A 1 1.69 14.10 -10.27
CA MET A 1 2.46 12.88 -9.92
C MET A 1 3.88 13.26 -9.60
N LYS A 2 4.46 12.69 -8.54
CA LYS A 2 5.85 12.90 -8.08
C LYS A 2 6.53 11.53 -7.93
N THR A 3 7.85 11.54 -7.81
CA THR A 3 8.65 10.35 -7.52
C THR A 3 9.62 10.62 -6.37
N VAL A 4 9.97 9.58 -5.63
CA VAL A 4 10.99 9.63 -4.58
C VAL A 4 11.77 8.32 -4.51
N THR A 5 13.09 8.40 -4.34
CA THR A 5 13.91 7.22 -4.04
C THR A 5 13.70 6.82 -2.58
N ALA A 6 13.22 5.61 -2.35
CA ALA A 6 12.89 5.09 -1.03
C ALA A 6 13.28 3.60 -0.95
N GLY A 7 14.30 3.30 -0.14
CA GLY A 7 14.83 1.94 -0.02
C GLY A 7 15.30 1.39 -1.37
N VAL A 8 14.71 0.28 -1.81
CA VAL A 8 15.05 -0.40 -3.08
C VAL A 8 14.22 0.10 -4.28
N LEU A 9 13.35 1.10 -4.08
CA LEU A 9 12.40 1.57 -5.08
C LEU A 9 12.61 3.04 -5.46
N GLU A 10 12.25 3.39 -6.69
CA GLU A 10 11.74 4.72 -7.01
C GLU A 10 10.22 4.66 -6.94
N ILE A 11 9.64 5.23 -5.89
CA ILE A 11 8.21 5.22 -5.63
C ILE A 11 7.56 6.41 -6.32
N ALA A 12 6.64 6.13 -7.24
CA ALA A 12 5.75 7.13 -7.79
C ALA A 12 4.56 7.33 -6.84
N TYR A 13 4.10 8.56 -6.69
CA TYR A 13 2.97 8.88 -5.83
C TYR A 13 2.22 10.12 -6.30
N HIS A 14 0.94 10.18 -5.94
CA HIS A 14 0.14 11.39 -6.01
C HIS A 14 0.16 12.12 -4.67
N GLU A 15 0.06 13.44 -4.74
CA GLU A 15 0.03 14.31 -3.57
C GLU A 15 -1.03 15.39 -3.78
N THR A 16 -1.89 15.56 -2.78
CA THR A 16 -2.99 16.54 -2.79
C THR A 16 -3.09 17.20 -1.43
N GLY A 17 -3.50 18.47 -1.40
CA GLY A 17 -3.61 19.26 -0.17
C GLY A 17 -2.39 20.14 0.12
N PRO A 18 -2.42 20.91 1.21
CA PRO A 18 -1.37 21.87 1.55
C PRO A 18 -0.06 21.17 1.95
N LEU A 19 1.09 21.74 1.57
CA LEU A 19 2.43 21.17 1.83
C LEU A 19 2.76 21.10 3.33
N ASP A 20 2.22 22.02 4.13
CA ASP A 20 2.34 22.09 5.59
C ASP A 20 1.18 21.39 6.32
N GLY A 21 0.27 20.76 5.57
CA GLY A 21 -0.83 19.97 6.11
C GLY A 21 -0.35 18.75 6.89
N LYS A 22 -1.20 18.26 7.81
CA LYS A 22 -0.92 17.02 8.54
C LYS A 22 -0.85 15.85 7.55
N PRO A 23 0.21 15.01 7.56
CA PRO A 23 0.36 13.96 6.57
C PRO A 23 -0.61 12.79 6.82
N VAL A 24 -1.28 12.37 5.75
CA VAL A 24 -2.05 11.12 5.67
C VAL A 24 -1.57 10.33 4.45
N ILE A 25 -1.27 9.05 4.65
CA ILE A 25 -0.81 8.16 3.58
C ILE A 25 -1.90 7.13 3.30
N LEU A 26 -2.38 7.09 2.07
CA LEU A 26 -3.50 6.25 1.62
C LEU A 26 -2.99 5.18 0.65
N LEU A 27 -3.17 3.91 1.00
CA LEU A 27 -2.50 2.77 0.37
C LEU A 27 -3.49 1.81 -0.29
N HIS A 28 -3.39 1.69 -1.60
CA HIS A 28 -4.33 0.90 -2.39
C HIS A 28 -4.11 -0.61 -2.23
N GLY A 29 -5.10 -1.40 -2.65
CA GLY A 29 -5.06 -2.85 -2.70
C GLY A 29 -4.75 -3.40 -4.08
N PHE A 30 -4.64 -4.71 -4.20
CA PHE A 30 -4.59 -5.45 -5.45
C PHE A 30 -6.02 -5.78 -5.93
N PRO A 31 -6.33 -5.68 -7.25
CA PRO A 31 -5.51 -5.20 -8.36
C PRO A 31 -5.88 -3.76 -8.75
N TYR A 32 -5.80 -2.84 -7.79
CA TYR A 32 -6.15 -1.43 -7.96
C TYR A 32 -4.89 -0.56 -7.95
N ASP A 33 -5.07 0.76 -8.01
CA ASP A 33 -4.01 1.75 -7.89
C ASP A 33 -4.44 2.95 -7.03
N VAL A 34 -3.62 4.00 -7.05
CA VAL A 34 -3.82 5.24 -6.28
C VAL A 34 -5.16 5.92 -6.53
N HIS A 35 -5.79 5.71 -7.70
CA HIS A 35 -7.05 6.36 -8.06
C HIS A 35 -8.24 5.86 -7.24
N ALA A 36 -8.09 4.74 -6.51
CA ALA A 36 -9.04 4.31 -5.49
C ALA A 36 -9.27 5.37 -4.39
N TYR A 37 -8.37 6.36 -4.26
CA TYR A 37 -8.44 7.41 -3.26
C TYR A 37 -8.72 8.81 -3.83
N ASP A 38 -9.00 8.98 -5.12
CA ASP A 38 -9.14 10.32 -5.71
C ASP A 38 -10.19 11.19 -4.97
N GLU A 39 -11.38 10.63 -4.69
CA GLU A 39 -12.43 11.34 -3.96
C GLU A 39 -12.07 11.56 -2.48
N VAL A 40 -11.48 10.56 -1.83
CA VAL A 40 -11.10 10.61 -0.41
C VAL A 40 -10.00 11.65 -0.19
N ALA A 41 -8.97 11.65 -1.03
CA ALA A 41 -7.85 12.59 -0.97
C ALA A 41 -8.31 14.01 -1.21
N GLN A 42 -9.26 14.22 -2.14
CA GLN A 42 -9.83 15.54 -2.39
C GLN A 42 -10.60 16.07 -1.18
N GLN A 43 -11.42 15.24 -0.53
CA GLN A 43 -12.15 15.63 0.68
C GLN A 43 -11.20 15.98 1.83
N LEU A 44 -10.23 15.11 2.12
CA LEU A 44 -9.24 15.35 3.16
C LEU A 44 -8.39 16.60 2.89
N ALA A 45 -8.04 16.85 1.62
CA ALA A 45 -7.31 18.06 1.24
C ALA A 45 -8.10 19.34 1.53
N THR A 46 -9.43 19.35 1.37
CA THR A 46 -10.26 20.51 1.73
C THR A 46 -10.29 20.78 3.23
N GLU A 47 -10.01 19.77 4.05
CA GLU A 47 -9.85 19.89 5.51
C GLU A 47 -8.40 20.22 5.94
N GLY A 48 -7.50 20.46 4.99
CA GLY A 48 -6.11 20.85 5.26
C GLY A 48 -5.14 19.69 5.52
N TRP A 49 -5.52 18.46 5.16
CA TRP A 49 -4.61 17.32 5.21
C TRP A 49 -3.70 17.26 3.98
N ARG A 50 -2.45 16.86 4.20
CA ARG A 50 -1.50 16.54 3.14
C ARG A 50 -1.64 15.06 2.78
N CYS A 51 -2.36 14.77 1.71
CA CYS A 51 -2.66 13.41 1.27
C CYS A 51 -1.57 12.90 0.34
N LEU A 52 -1.04 11.71 0.64
CA LEU A 52 0.00 11.04 -0.13
C LEU A 52 -0.51 9.65 -0.54
N MET A 53 -0.63 9.42 -1.85
CA MET A 53 -1.07 8.13 -2.40
C MET A 53 0.08 7.51 -3.21
N PRO A 54 0.92 6.66 -2.61
CA PRO A 54 1.97 5.96 -3.35
C PRO A 54 1.41 4.77 -4.14
N PHE A 55 1.94 4.56 -5.34
CA PHE A 55 1.77 3.29 -6.03
C PHE A 55 2.64 2.23 -5.34
N LEU A 56 2.03 1.12 -4.91
CA LEU A 56 2.75 0.00 -4.32
C LEU A 56 3.76 -0.60 -5.31
N ARG A 57 4.74 -1.37 -4.80
CA ARG A 57 5.69 -2.10 -5.65
C ARG A 57 4.97 -2.91 -6.74
N GLY A 58 5.41 -2.75 -7.99
CA GLY A 58 4.80 -3.45 -9.13
C GLY A 58 3.56 -2.78 -9.72
N TYR A 59 3.18 -1.57 -9.27
CA TYR A 59 2.04 -0.82 -9.81
C TYR A 59 2.47 0.53 -10.37
N GLY A 60 1.74 0.95 -11.41
CA GLY A 60 1.91 2.26 -12.03
C GLY A 60 3.39 2.51 -12.38
N PRO A 61 3.88 3.75 -12.15
CA PRO A 61 5.27 4.09 -12.45
C PRO A 61 6.28 3.73 -11.33
N THR A 62 5.85 3.14 -10.21
CA THR A 62 6.78 2.69 -9.15
C THR A 62 7.64 1.55 -9.69
N ARG A 63 8.97 1.68 -9.57
CA ARG A 63 9.91 0.68 -10.09
C ARG A 63 11.02 0.34 -9.10
N PHE A 64 11.59 -0.85 -9.26
CA PHE A 64 12.82 -1.24 -8.58
C PHE A 64 14.01 -0.47 -9.15
N LEU A 65 14.94 -0.07 -8.28
CA LEU A 65 16.15 0.64 -8.67
C LEU A 65 17.20 -0.26 -9.33
N SER A 66 17.16 -1.56 -9.04
CA SER A 66 18.08 -2.57 -9.58
C SER A 66 17.31 -3.78 -10.10
N ASP A 67 17.76 -4.30 -11.24
CA ASP A 67 17.23 -5.54 -11.82
C ASP A 67 17.60 -6.79 -11.03
N GLU A 68 18.60 -6.70 -10.16
CA GLU A 68 18.99 -7.79 -9.27
C GLU A 68 18.08 -7.90 -8.04
N THR A 69 17.32 -6.83 -7.73
CA THR A 69 16.38 -6.89 -6.60
C THR A 69 15.25 -7.88 -6.90
N PHE A 70 15.05 -8.82 -5.99
CA PHE A 70 13.99 -9.81 -6.09
C PHE A 70 12.62 -9.13 -6.00
N ARG A 71 11.72 -9.42 -6.94
CA ARG A 71 10.36 -8.87 -7.01
C ARG A 71 9.46 -9.61 -6.02
N SER A 72 9.69 -9.39 -4.73
CA SER A 72 8.91 -10.00 -3.65
C SER A 72 7.59 -9.27 -3.41
N GLY A 73 6.50 -10.03 -3.31
CA GLY A 73 5.19 -9.56 -2.83
C GLY A 73 4.93 -9.87 -1.35
N GLU A 74 5.96 -10.25 -0.58
CA GLU A 74 5.79 -10.60 0.83
C GLU A 74 5.30 -9.41 1.67
N GLN A 75 4.55 -9.72 2.72
CA GLN A 75 3.93 -8.72 3.57
C GLN A 75 4.96 -7.78 4.22
N ALA A 76 6.09 -8.32 4.69
CA ALA A 76 7.14 -7.54 5.35
C ALA A 76 7.72 -6.47 4.40
N ALA A 77 7.87 -6.80 3.12
CA ALA A 77 8.43 -5.89 2.15
C ALA A 77 7.48 -4.74 1.81
N LEU A 78 6.16 -4.97 1.81
CA LEU A 78 5.16 -3.89 1.70
C LEU A 78 5.26 -2.90 2.87
N GLY A 79 5.42 -3.41 4.10
CA GLY A 79 5.63 -2.57 5.27
C GLY A 79 6.95 -1.81 5.23
N ALA A 80 8.02 -2.47 4.77
CA ALA A 80 9.35 -1.85 4.62
C ALA A 80 9.34 -0.71 3.58
N ASP A 81 8.64 -0.86 2.46
CA ASP A 81 8.51 0.20 1.46
C ASP A 81 7.76 1.41 2.00
N LEU A 82 6.68 1.19 2.76
CA LEU A 82 5.95 2.29 3.40
C LEU A 82 6.83 3.04 4.39
N LEU A 83 7.59 2.33 5.22
CA LEU A 83 8.53 2.94 6.16
C LEU A 83 9.59 3.77 5.41
N ALA A 84 10.20 3.19 4.37
CA ALA A 84 11.19 3.87 3.54
C ALA A 84 10.61 5.11 2.82
N PHE A 85 9.36 5.03 2.37
CA PHE A 85 8.65 6.16 1.77
C PHE A 85 8.45 7.30 2.77
N MET A 86 8.06 6.98 4.01
CA MET A 86 7.95 7.96 5.08
C MET A 86 9.30 8.62 5.39
N ASP A 87 10.38 7.84 5.45
CA ASP A 87 11.73 8.35 5.71
C ASP A 87 12.22 9.25 4.58
N ALA A 88 12.04 8.84 3.32
CA ALA A 88 12.49 9.59 2.16
C ALA A 88 11.78 10.96 2.02
N LEU A 89 10.54 11.07 2.51
CA LEU A 89 9.80 12.33 2.56
C LEU A 89 9.98 13.10 3.88
N SER A 90 10.86 12.62 4.77
CA SER A 90 11.09 13.20 6.10
C SER A 90 9.80 13.34 6.92
N ILE A 91 8.93 12.32 6.85
CA ILE A 91 7.66 12.26 7.58
C ILE A 91 7.88 11.46 8.88
N PRO A 92 7.99 12.13 10.04
CA PRO A 92 8.25 11.43 11.30
C PRO A 92 7.06 10.58 11.73
N SER A 93 5.82 11.03 11.47
CA SER A 93 4.62 10.22 11.67
C SER A 93 3.50 10.63 10.73
N ALA A 94 2.54 9.75 10.47
CA ALA A 94 1.37 10.01 9.63
C ALA A 94 0.12 9.29 10.16
N VAL A 95 -1.06 9.71 9.69
CA VAL A 95 -2.23 8.82 9.70
C VAL A 95 -2.07 7.88 8.51
N LEU A 96 -2.27 6.58 8.72
CA LEU A 96 -2.17 5.57 7.67
C LEU A 96 -3.56 5.00 7.38
N GLY A 97 -3.94 4.99 6.11
CA GLY A 97 -5.18 4.38 5.63
C GLY A 97 -4.90 3.38 4.53
N GLY A 98 -5.53 2.21 4.55
CA GLY A 98 -5.31 1.20 3.52
C GLY A 98 -6.34 0.09 3.51
N TYR A 99 -6.46 -0.60 2.37
CA TYR A 99 -7.22 -1.84 2.23
C TYR A 99 -6.35 -2.91 1.56
N ASP A 100 -6.69 -4.19 1.74
CA ASP A 100 -5.98 -5.32 1.11
C ASP A 100 -4.44 -5.22 1.27
N TRP A 101 -3.62 -5.13 0.22
CA TRP A 101 -2.17 -5.04 0.33
C TRP A 101 -1.69 -3.73 0.96
N GLY A 102 -2.36 -2.62 0.66
CA GLY A 102 -2.07 -1.33 1.28
C GLY A 102 -2.43 -1.29 2.76
N GLY A 103 -3.56 -1.91 3.12
CA GLY A 103 -3.96 -2.11 4.52
C GLY A 103 -2.95 -2.95 5.28
N ARG A 104 -2.38 -3.97 4.64
CA ARG A 104 -1.30 -4.80 5.18
C ARG A 104 -0.02 -4.02 5.43
N ALA A 105 0.41 -3.19 4.47
CA ALA A 105 1.55 -2.30 4.66
C ALA A 105 1.35 -1.38 5.87
N ALA A 106 0.17 -0.75 5.98
CA ALA A 106 -0.18 0.13 7.09
C ALA A 106 -0.19 -0.59 8.44
N CYS A 107 -0.78 -1.78 8.51
CA CYS A 107 -0.83 -2.57 9.73
C CYS A 107 0.57 -3.03 10.18
N ILE A 108 1.45 -3.39 9.24
CA ILE A 108 2.83 -3.81 9.57
C ILE A 108 3.61 -2.64 10.14
N VAL A 109 3.53 -1.45 9.53
CA VAL A 109 4.19 -0.27 10.07
C VAL A 109 3.62 0.09 11.44
N ALA A 110 2.31 0.03 11.63
CA ALA A 110 1.68 0.29 12.92
C ALA A 110 2.07 -0.71 14.02
N ALA A 111 2.31 -1.97 13.68
CA ALA A 111 2.71 -3.01 14.64
C ALA A 111 4.19 -2.92 15.03
N LEU A 112 5.06 -2.65 14.05
CA LEU A 112 6.51 -2.71 14.26
C LEU A 112 7.13 -1.35 14.63
N TRP A 113 6.51 -0.25 14.17
CA TRP A 113 6.94 1.13 14.42
C TRP A 113 5.76 2.02 14.83
N PRO A 114 5.08 1.71 15.94
CA PRO A 114 3.87 2.43 16.36
C PRO A 114 4.09 3.94 16.54
N GLU A 115 5.30 4.38 16.86
CA GLU A 115 5.67 5.80 16.96
C GLU A 115 5.54 6.57 15.63
N ARG A 116 5.56 5.85 14.50
CA ARG A 116 5.39 6.42 13.16
C ARG A 116 3.91 6.61 12.80
N VAL A 117 2.97 6.09 13.59
CA VAL A 117 1.55 6.03 13.23
C VAL A 117 0.70 6.81 14.22
N ARG A 118 0.15 7.94 13.78
CA ARG A 118 -0.78 8.77 14.59
C ARG A 118 -2.19 8.22 14.64
N GLY A 119 -2.57 7.42 13.65
CA GLY A 119 -3.87 6.80 13.53
C GLY A 119 -3.86 5.81 12.38
N LEU A 120 -4.64 4.73 12.50
CA LEU A 120 -4.73 3.66 11.51
C LEU A 120 -6.18 3.46 11.09
N VAL A 121 -6.42 3.52 9.78
CA VAL A 121 -7.69 3.12 9.16
C VAL A 121 -7.41 1.90 8.29
N SER A 122 -7.71 0.71 8.83
CA SER A 122 -7.57 -0.55 8.11
C SER A 122 -8.93 -1.02 7.62
N CYS A 123 -9.15 -0.92 6.30
CA CYS A 123 -10.41 -1.29 5.66
C CYS A 123 -10.42 -2.79 5.33
N GLY A 124 -11.40 -3.52 5.86
CA GLY A 124 -11.53 -4.97 5.71
C GLY A 124 -11.57 -5.67 7.08
N THR A 125 -10.89 -6.80 7.19
CA THR A 125 -10.86 -7.65 8.41
C THR A 125 -9.87 -7.12 9.45
N GLY A 126 -10.13 -5.94 10.01
CA GLY A 126 -9.38 -5.42 11.16
C GLY A 126 -7.87 -5.32 10.92
N TYR A 127 -7.06 -5.97 11.76
CA TYR A 127 -5.60 -5.95 11.65
C TYR A 127 -5.11 -6.88 10.53
N ASN A 128 -4.74 -6.30 9.40
CA ASN A 128 -4.44 -7.02 8.17
C ASN A 128 -2.97 -7.48 8.11
N ILE A 129 -2.51 -8.22 9.12
CA ILE A 129 -1.23 -8.93 9.09
C ILE A 129 -1.53 -10.41 8.86
N GLN A 130 -0.93 -10.99 7.83
CA GLN A 130 -1.19 -12.37 7.45
C GLN A 130 -0.58 -13.34 8.47
N ASN A 131 -1.40 -14.24 8.99
CA ASN A 131 -0.93 -15.42 9.69
C ASN A 131 -0.48 -16.46 8.64
N ILE A 132 0.83 -16.48 8.36
CA ILE A 132 1.42 -17.34 7.32
C ILE A 132 1.11 -18.81 7.57
N ALA A 133 1.17 -19.26 8.82
CA ALA A 133 0.90 -20.66 9.17
C ALA A 133 -0.54 -21.08 8.86
N MET A 134 -1.48 -20.13 8.83
CA MET A 134 -2.89 -20.39 8.52
C MET A 134 -3.27 -20.03 7.08
N ALA A 135 -2.34 -19.50 6.28
CA ALA A 135 -2.64 -19.06 4.92
C ALA A 135 -3.01 -20.21 3.97
N GLU A 136 -2.64 -21.45 4.32
CA GLU A 136 -3.01 -22.65 3.56
C GLU A 136 -4.42 -23.17 3.89
N HIS A 137 -5.05 -22.66 4.94
CA HIS A 137 -6.43 -23.02 5.28
C HIS A 137 -7.40 -22.05 4.60
N PRO A 138 -8.31 -22.55 3.74
CA PRO A 138 -9.27 -21.69 3.07
C PRO A 138 -10.25 -21.10 4.09
N VAL A 139 -10.72 -19.90 3.79
CA VAL A 139 -11.87 -19.32 4.50
C VAL A 139 -13.17 -19.97 4.02
N SER A 140 -14.33 -19.45 4.43
CA SER A 140 -15.61 -20.00 3.98
C SER A 140 -15.71 -19.93 2.43
N PRO A 141 -16.40 -20.87 1.76
CA PRO A 141 -16.55 -20.83 0.30
C PRO A 141 -17.16 -19.52 -0.23
N GLU A 142 -18.00 -18.85 0.57
CA GLU A 142 -18.60 -17.56 0.25
C GLU A 142 -17.57 -16.40 0.26
N GLU A 143 -16.55 -16.50 1.08
CA GLU A 143 -15.44 -15.54 1.11
C GLU A 143 -14.39 -15.90 0.05
N GLU A 144 -14.04 -17.19 -0.10
CA GLU A 144 -13.08 -17.68 -1.08
C GLU A 144 -13.43 -17.29 -2.51
N CYS A 145 -14.71 -17.39 -2.88
CA CYS A 145 -15.14 -17.08 -4.24
C CYS A 145 -14.91 -15.60 -4.62
N ARG A 146 -14.79 -14.70 -3.63
CA ARG A 146 -14.50 -13.28 -3.84
C ARG A 146 -13.05 -13.04 -4.26
N TYR A 147 -12.14 -13.98 -4.00
CA TYR A 147 -10.72 -13.90 -4.37
C TYR A 147 -10.41 -14.48 -5.75
N TRP A 148 -11.41 -14.79 -6.58
CA TRP A 148 -11.22 -15.37 -7.94
C TRP A 148 -10.14 -14.64 -8.76
N TYR A 149 -10.08 -13.31 -8.64
CA TYR A 149 -9.14 -12.47 -9.39
C TYR A 149 -7.69 -12.71 -8.96
N GLN A 150 -7.44 -13.01 -7.68
CA GLN A 150 -6.09 -13.30 -7.20
C GLN A 150 -5.56 -14.58 -7.84
N TYR A 151 -6.40 -15.62 -7.91
CA TYR A 151 -6.04 -16.88 -8.56
C TYR A 151 -5.77 -16.71 -10.06
N TYR A 152 -6.53 -15.84 -10.74
CA TYR A 152 -6.26 -15.52 -12.14
C TYR A 152 -4.91 -14.82 -12.30
N PHE A 153 -4.68 -13.71 -11.58
CA PHE A 153 -3.48 -12.88 -11.73
C PHE A 153 -2.20 -13.51 -11.16
N HIS A 154 -2.31 -14.51 -10.29
CA HIS A 154 -1.16 -15.31 -9.82
C HIS A 154 -0.77 -16.46 -10.76
N SER A 155 -1.40 -16.58 -11.93
CA SER A 155 -1.06 -17.59 -12.95
C SER A 155 -0.34 -16.97 -14.15
N GLU A 156 0.46 -17.78 -14.86
CA GLU A 156 1.06 -17.37 -16.13
C GLU A 156 0.03 -16.95 -17.18
N ARG A 157 -1.17 -17.57 -17.13
CA ARG A 157 -2.29 -17.15 -17.97
C ARG A 157 -2.73 -15.72 -17.64
N GLY A 158 -2.87 -15.40 -16.35
CA GLY A 158 -3.21 -14.05 -15.91
C GLY A 158 -2.15 -13.04 -16.32
N ARG A 159 -0.88 -13.37 -16.14
CA ARG A 159 0.25 -12.54 -16.58
C ARG A 159 0.23 -12.29 -18.09
N ALA A 160 0.06 -13.34 -18.90
CA ALA A 160 -0.01 -13.23 -20.35
C ALA A 160 -1.24 -12.43 -20.83
N GLY A 161 -2.35 -12.49 -20.09
CA GLY A 161 -3.58 -11.74 -20.40
C GLY A 161 -3.49 -10.23 -20.14
N LEU A 162 -2.40 -9.74 -19.53
CA LEU A 162 -2.14 -8.32 -19.29
C LEU A 162 -1.25 -7.67 -20.37
N ALA A 163 -0.75 -8.45 -21.34
CA ALA A 163 0.18 -8.02 -22.39
C ALA A 163 -0.51 -7.36 -23.60
#